data_AF-A0A370GVQ9-F1
#
_entry.id   AF-A0A370GVQ9-F1
#
_cell.length_a   1.000
_cell.length_b   1.000
_cell.length_c   1.000
_cell.angle_alpha   90.00
_cell.angle_beta   90.00
_cell.angle_gamma   90.00
#
_symmetry.space_group_name_H-M   'P 1'
#
loop_
_entity.id
_entity.type
_entity.pdbx_description
1 polymer ?
#
loop_
_entity_poly.entity_id
_entity_poly.type
_entity_poly.pdbx_seq_one_letter_code
_entity_poly.pdbx_strand_id
1 'polypeptide(L)' 'MTEYVIDLILFSAFVIGLTAIMGVLTNGIGEKLFGGKNKRFFVEKSASIQSGWNKVGGRSD' A
#
# COMPACT_ATOMS: atom_id res chain seq x y z
N MET A 1 32.66 25.93 11.37
CA MET A 1 32.63 24.58 10.76
C MET A 1 31.84 23.60 11.60
N THR A 2 32.11 23.46 12.91
CA THR A 2 31.39 22.51 13.79
C THR A 2 29.88 22.75 13.89
N GLU A 3 29.43 24.00 14.07
CA GLU A 3 27.99 24.33 14.09
C GLU A 3 27.30 23.97 12.77
N TYR A 4 27.92 24.28 11.64
CA TYR A 4 27.40 23.95 10.32
C TYR A 4 27.26 22.43 10.12
N VAL A 5 28.22 21.64 10.63
CA VAL A 5 28.15 20.17 10.56
C VAL A 5 27.02 19.63 11.44
N ILE A 6 26.81 20.19 12.63
CA ILE A 6 25.71 19.78 13.52
C ILE A 6 24.35 20.12 12.88
N ASP A 7 24.21 21.31 12.30
CA ASP A 7 22.98 21.73 11.62
C ASP A 7 22.69 20.84 10.40
N LEU A 8 23.72 20.52 9.62
CA LEU A 8 23.60 19.60 8.49
C LEU A 8 23.17 18.20 8.94
N ILE A 9 23.75 17.66 10.02
CA ILE A 9 23.38 16.34 10.54
C ILE A 9 21.92 16.33 11.02
N LEU A 10 21.50 17.37 11.75
CA LEU A 10 20.12 17.48 12.24
C LEU A 10 19.12 17.57 11.08
N PHE A 11 19.40 18.42 10.09
CA PHE A 11 18.58 18.54 8.88
C PHE A 11 18.51 17.22 8.11
N SER A 12 19.66 16.55 7.92
CA SER A 12 19.74 15.27 7.21
C SER A 12 18.93 14.17 7.92
N ALA A 13 19.10 14.04 9.23
CA ALA A 13 18.36 13.07 10.04
C ALA A 13 16.85 13.33 9.99
N PHE A 14 16.45 14.60 10.01
CA PHE A 14 15.05 15.00 9.90
C PHE A 14 14.44 14.62 8.54
N VAL A 15 15.12 14.93 7.44
CA VAL A 15 14.66 14.57 6.09
C VAL A 15 14.58 13.05 5.92
N ILE A 16 15.60 12.31 6.35
CA ILE A 16 15.60 10.83 6.29
C ILE A 16 14.44 10.29 7.13
N GLY A 17 14.25 10.80 8.34
CA GLY A 17 13.13 10.42 9.21
C GLY A 17 11.77 10.63 8.54
N LEU A 18 11.54 11.79 7.92
CA LEU A 18 10.32 12.07 7.18
C LEU A 18 10.11 11.09 6.02
N THR A 19 11.15 10.83 5.22
CA THR A 19 11.05 9.90 4.07
C THR A 19 10.74 8.47 4.50
N ALA A 20 11.36 7.98 5.58
CA ALA A 20 11.12 6.65 6.12
C ALA A 20 9.70 6.52 6.71
N ILE A 21 9.22 7.56 7.40
CA ILE A 21 7.88 7.60 8.00
C ILE A 21 6.80 7.66 6.90
N MET A 22 7.04 8.38 5.80
CA MET A 22 6.06 8.49 4.71
C MET A 22 5.68 7.12 4.13
N GLY A 23 6.66 6.23 3.92
CA GLY A 23 6.40 4.89 3.42
C GLY A 23 5.57 4.03 4.37
N VAL A 24 5.89 4.05 5.67
CA VAL A 24 5.14 3.29 6.69
C VAL A 24 3.74 3.88 6.90
N LEU A 25 3.62 5.20 6.96
CA LEU A 25 2.33 5.88 7.08
C LEU A 25 1.46 5.63 5.86
N THR A 26 1.98 5.75 4.63
CA THR A 26 1.21 5.50 3.42
C THR A 26 0.78 4.04 3.31
N ASN A 27 1.63 3.08 3.70
CA ASN A 27 1.24 1.68 3.74
C ASN A 27 0.20 1.40 4.85
N GLY A 28 0.39 1.91 6.06
CA GLY A 28 -0.54 1.71 7.18
C GLY A 28 -1.89 2.41 6.99
N ILE A 29 -1.88 3.66 6.51
CA ILE A 29 -3.09 4.43 6.18
C ILE A 29 -3.74 3.83 4.93
N GLY A 30 -2.95 3.45 3.92
CA GLY A 30 -3.44 2.80 2.70
C GLY A 30 -4.14 1.48 3.00
N GLU A 31 -3.56 0.64 3.85
CA GLU A 31 -4.17 -0.62 4.27
C GLU A 31 -5.42 -0.39 5.14
N LYS A 32 -5.41 0.62 6.03
CA LYS A 32 -6.57 0.93 6.88
C LYS A 32 -7.72 1.62 6.13
N LEU A 33 -7.43 2.52 5.19
CA LEU A 33 -8.43 3.25 4.40
C LEU A 33 -8.90 2.46 3.17
N PHE A 34 -7.99 1.83 2.42
CA PHE A 34 -8.30 1.11 1.19
C PHE A 34 -8.29 -0.41 1.36
N GLY A 35 -7.47 -0.96 2.26
CA GLY A 35 -7.34 -2.40 2.48
C GLY A 35 -8.51 -3.06 3.21
N GLY A 36 -9.29 -2.32 4.02
CA GLY A 36 -10.45 -2.87 4.72
C GLY A 36 -11.68 -3.14 3.84
N LYS A 37 -11.94 -2.29 2.84
CA LYS A 37 -13.15 -2.37 2.01
C LYS A 37 -12.94 -3.09 0.67
N ASN A 38 -11.74 -3.01 0.09
CA ASN A 38 -11.45 -3.55 -1.24
C ASN A 38 -10.58 -4.81 -1.25
N LYS A 39 -10.26 -5.41 -0.10
CA LYS A 39 -9.46 -6.67 -0.03
C LYS A 39 -10.08 -7.79 -0.87
N ARG A 40 -11.41 -7.83 -0.91
CA ARG A 40 -12.19 -8.78 -1.70
C ARG A 40 -12.60 -8.26 -3.06
N PHE A 41 -12.39 -6.99 -3.40
CA PHE A 41 -12.84 -6.43 -4.68
C PHE A 41 -12.30 -7.24 -5.88
N PHE A 42 -11.00 -7.57 -5.87
CA PHE A 42 -10.40 -8.38 -6.93
C PHE A 42 -10.89 -9.84 -6.91
N VAL A 43 -11.09 -10.41 -5.72
CA VAL A 43 -11.56 -11.80 -5.55
C VAL A 43 -13.02 -11.94 -5.98
N GLU A 44 -13.87 -11.00 -5.57
CA GLU A 44 -15.30 -10.94 -5.84
C GLU A 44 -15.55 -10.61 -7.32
N LYS A 45 -14.75 -9.70 -7.90
CA LYS A 45 -14.76 -9.46 -9.34
C LYS A 45 -14.33 -10.70 -10.13
N SER A 46 -13.26 -11.38 -9.71
CA SER A 46 -12.79 -12.62 -10.35
C SER A 46 -13.82 -13.74 -10.23
N ALA A 47 -14.45 -13.89 -9.05
CA ALA A 47 -15.52 -14.87 -8.82
C ALA A 47 -16.75 -14.57 -9.69
N SER A 48 -17.11 -13.29 -9.88
CA SER A 48 -18.21 -12.92 -10.78
C SER A 48 -17.94 -13.29 -12.24
N ILE A 49 -16.68 -13.14 -12.68
CA ILE A 49 -16.26 -13.48 -14.04
C ILE A 49 -16.24 -15.01 -14.22
N GLN A 50 -15.66 -15.75 -13.26
CA GLN A 50 -15.66 -17.22 -13.27
C GLN A 50 -17.09 -17.79 -13.22
N SER A 51 -17.98 -17.20 -12.43
CA SER A 51 -19.41 -17.56 -12.39
C SER A 51 -20.09 -17.40 -13.75
N GLY A 52 -19.80 -16.30 -14.46
CA GLY A 52 -20.28 -16.09 -15.83
C GLY A 52 -19.72 -17.11 -16.83
N TRP A 53 -18.44 -17.47 -16.67
CA TRP A 53 -17.76 -18.45 -17.53
C TRP A 53 -18.26 -19.89 -17.33
N ASN A 54 -18.52 -20.29 -16.08
CA ASN A 54 -19.08 -21.61 -15.77
C ASN A 54 -20.49 -21.78 -16.35
N LYS A 55 -21.27 -20.69 -16.46
CA LYS A 55 -22.61 -20.73 -17.08
C LYS A 55 -22.59 -21.01 -18.59
N VAL A 56 -21.46 -20.79 -19.27
CA VAL A 56 -21.32 -21.00 -20.73
C VAL A 56 -20.41 -22.17 -21.09
N GLY A 57 -20.10 -23.05 -20.14
CA GLY A 57 -19.33 -24.29 -20.38
C GLY A 57 -17.91 -24.29 -19.83
N GLY A 58 -17.52 -23.30 -19.00
CA GLY A 58 -16.30 -23.38 -18.21
C GLY A 58 -16.37 -24.53 -17.19
N ARG A 59 -15.41 -25.44 -17.22
CA ARG A 59 -15.27 -26.47 -16.18
C ARG A 59 -14.95 -25.78 -14.84
N SER A 60 -15.77 -26.07 -13.84
CA SER A 60 -15.46 -25.82 -12.44
C SER A 60 -14.64 -26.98 -11.90
N ASP A 61 -13.33 -26.77 -11.72
CA ASP A 61 -12.50 -27.61 -10.86
C ASP A 61 -12.65 -27.14 -9.39
#